data_AF-A0A7L0CGD7-F1
#
_entry.id   AF-A0A7L0CGD7-F1
#
_cell.length_a   1.000
_cell.length_b   1.000
_cell.length_c   1.000
_cell.angle_alpha   90.00
_cell.angle_beta   90.00
_cell.angle_gamma   90.00
#
_symmetry.space_group_name_H-M   'P 1'
#
loop_
_entity.id
_entity.type
_entity.pdbx_description
1 polymer ?
#
loop_
_entity_poly.entity_id
_entity_poly.type
_entity_poly.pdbx_seq_one_letter_code
_entity_poly.pdbx_strand_id
1 'polypeptide(L)'
;LQVQAAAQEQQLGQQEERLHRLEMERRRLHNLIQELKGNIRVFCRVRPVLPEEEERQKGLEHLHFPPQDNKGLVLSRPEDSHVGRERRGDVRYDFSFDRVFPPSASQQEIFEEIALLVQV
;
A
#
# COMPACT_ATOMS: atom_id res chain seq x y z
N LEU A 1 50.15 17.65 18.28
CA LEU A 1 48.80 18.20 18.50
C LEU A 1 48.23 18.84 17.23
N GLN A 2 48.82 19.91 16.66
CA GLN A 2 48.31 20.55 15.43
C GLN A 2 48.26 19.61 14.20
N VAL A 3 49.27 18.76 13.99
CA VAL A 3 49.29 17.80 12.87
C VAL A 3 48.21 16.71 12.99
N GLN A 4 47.90 16.28 14.23
CA GLN A 4 46.81 15.33 14.47
C GLN A 4 45.44 15.96 14.25
N ALA A 5 45.25 17.22 14.66
CA ALA A 5 44.01 17.96 14.41
C ALA A 5 43.75 18.13 12.90
N ALA A 6 44.78 18.54 12.14
CA ALA A 6 44.67 18.67 10.68
C ALA A 6 44.35 17.33 9.98
N ALA A 7 44.96 16.23 10.43
CA ALA A 7 44.66 14.90 9.89
C ALA A 7 43.21 14.46 10.19
N GLN A 8 42.70 14.80 11.37
CA GLN A 8 41.31 14.52 11.74
C GLN A 8 40.32 15.36 10.94
N GLU A 9 40.58 16.66 10.75
CA GLU A 9 39.75 17.53 9.91
C GLU A 9 39.69 17.03 8.47
N GLN A 10 40.83 16.57 7.93
CA GLN A 10 40.87 16.01 6.58
C GLN A 10 40.10 14.69 6.48
N GLN A 11 40.17 13.81 7.50
CA GLN A 11 39.34 12.61 7.55
C GLN A 11 37.85 12.92 7.67
N LEU A 12 37.46 13.90 8.48
CA LEU A 12 36.06 14.33 8.62
C LEU A 12 35.52 14.83 7.28
N GLY A 13 36.26 15.69 6.58
CA GLY A 13 35.86 16.15 5.25
C GLY A 13 35.70 15.03 4.23
N GLN A 14 36.59 14.03 4.22
CA GLN A 14 36.47 12.85 3.36
C GLN A 14 35.25 11.99 3.73
N GLN A 15 34.95 11.83 5.02
CA GLN A 15 33.78 11.10 5.49
C GLN A 15 32.48 11.83 5.15
N GLU A 16 32.43 13.15 5.30
CA GLU A 16 31.30 13.98 4.91
C GLU A 16 31.02 13.89 3.41
N GLU A 17 32.06 14.00 2.57
CA GLU A 17 31.90 13.87 1.12
C GLU A 17 31.42 12.46 0.74
N ARG A 18 31.93 11.42 1.40
CA ARG A 18 31.47 10.05 1.20
C ARG A 18 30.00 9.89 1.61
N LEU A 19 29.60 10.41 2.76
CA LEU A 19 28.21 10.36 3.23
C LEU A 19 27.28 11.09 2.26
N HIS A 20 27.70 12.26 1.78
CA HIS A 20 26.94 13.02 0.79
C HIS A 20 26.72 12.23 -0.50
N ARG A 21 27.77 11.60 -1.05
CA ARG A 21 27.66 10.76 -2.25
C ARG A 21 26.72 9.57 -2.05
N LEU A 22 26.82 8.89 -0.91
CA LEU A 22 25.95 7.75 -0.58
C LEU A 22 24.48 8.19 -0.43
N GLU A 23 24.22 9.35 0.18
CA GLU A 23 22.87 9.88 0.31
C GLU A 23 22.28 10.28 -1.06
N MET A 24 23.08 10.87 -1.94
CA MET A 24 22.65 11.17 -3.31
C MET A 24 22.30 9.91 -4.10
N GLU A 25 23.09 8.84 -3.96
CA GLU A 25 22.82 7.55 -4.57
C GLU A 25 21.56 6.90 -3.98
N ARG A 26 21.37 6.95 -2.65
CA ARG A 26 20.15 6.49 -1.98
C ARG A 26 18.91 7.17 -2.55
N ARG A 27 18.93 8.50 -2.69
CA ARG A 27 17.82 9.29 -3.25
C ARG A 27 17.53 8.91 -4.70
N ARG A 28 18.58 8.77 -5.53
CA ARG A 28 18.43 8.36 -6.93
C ARG A 28 17.79 6.98 -7.06
N LEU A 29 18.29 5.99 -6.31
CA LEU A 29 17.76 4.63 -6.34
C LEU A 29 16.34 4.57 -5.80
N HIS A 30 16.05 5.30 -4.73
CA HIS A 30 14.70 5.42 -4.20
C HIS A 30 13.72 5.98 -5.23
N ASN A 31 14.07 7.08 -5.91
CA ASN A 31 13.22 7.66 -6.96
C ASN A 31 12.98 6.67 -8.11
N LEU A 32 14.02 5.97 -8.57
CA LEU A 32 13.89 4.95 -9.60
C LEU A 32 12.92 3.83 -9.18
N ILE A 33 13.01 3.37 -7.93
CA ILE A 33 12.09 2.36 -7.40
C ILE A 33 10.64 2.89 -7.38
N GLN A 34 10.43 4.15 -7.00
CA GLN A 34 9.09 4.77 -7.02
C GLN A 34 8.53 4.89 -8.45
N GLU A 35 9.35 5.34 -9.40
CA GLU A 35 8.95 5.45 -10.80
C GLU A 35 8.57 4.08 -11.38
N LEU A 36 9.36 3.04 -11.09
CA LEU A 36 9.07 1.67 -11.52
C LEU A 36 7.80 1.10 -10.88
N LYS A 37 7.51 1.46 -9.62
CA LYS A 37 6.24 1.11 -8.96
C LYS A 37 5.05 1.89 -9.52
N GLY A 38 5.29 2.99 -10.22
CA GLY A 38 4.28 3.89 -10.75
C GLY A 38 4.13 5.16 -9.92
N ASN A 39 4.13 6.30 -10.60
CA ASN A 39 3.99 7.62 -9.98
C ASN A 39 2.61 7.87 -9.36
N ILE A 40 1.58 7.19 -9.89
CA ILE A 40 0.22 7.22 -9.36
C ILE A 40 -0.10 5.79 -8.92
N ARG A 41 -0.52 5.64 -7.66
CA ARG A 41 -0.88 4.36 -7.08
C ARG A 41 -2.26 4.46 -6.43
N VAL A 42 -3.10 3.46 -6.66
CA VAL A 42 -4.45 3.37 -6.11
C VAL A 42 -4.50 2.17 -5.16
N PHE A 43 -4.71 2.47 -3.88
CA PHE A 43 -4.87 1.47 -2.83
C PHE A 43 -6.33 1.36 -2.43
N CYS A 44 -6.82 0.14 -2.25
CA CYS A 44 -8.12 -0.11 -1.66
C CYS A 44 -7.95 -0.56 -0.20
N ARG A 45 -8.67 0.04 0.74
CA ARG A 45 -8.72 -0.41 2.13
C ARG A 45 -10.16 -0.66 2.52
N VAL A 46 -10.46 -1.90 2.91
CA VAL A 46 -11.76 -2.26 3.45
C VAL A 46 -11.73 -2.09 4.97
N ARG A 47 -12.66 -1.32 5.51
CA ARG A 47 -12.76 -1.06 6.96
C ARG A 47 -13.33 -2.30 7.68
N PRO A 48 -12.85 -2.63 8.89
CA PRO A 48 -13.55 -3.57 9.78
C PRO A 48 -14.99 -3.15 10.05
N VAL A 49 -15.89 -4.13 10.11
CA VAL A 49 -17.28 -3.93 10.52
C VAL A 49 -17.30 -3.63 12.02
N LEU A 50 -18.04 -2.61 12.43
CA LEU A 50 -18.24 -2.32 13.86
C LEU A 50 -19.32 -3.22 14.44
N PRO A 51 -19.31 -3.48 15.75
CA PRO A 51 -20.35 -4.30 16.41
C PRO A 51 -21.78 -3.80 16.14
N GLU A 52 -21.97 -2.48 16.09
CA GLU A 52 -23.26 -1.82 15.80
C GLU A 52 -23.74 -2.02 14.35
N GLU A 53 -22.82 -2.37 13.45
CA GLU A 53 -23.08 -2.57 12.02
C GLU A 53 -23.36 -4.04 11.69
N GLU A 54 -22.86 -4.98 12.50
CA GLU A 54 -23.15 -6.42 12.37
C GLU A 54 -24.65 -6.74 12.52
N GLU A 55 -25.36 -6.02 13.38
CA GLU A 55 -26.80 -6.20 13.57
C GLU A 55 -27.64 -5.64 12.41
N ARG A 56 -27.10 -4.67 11.66
CA ARG A 56 -27.83 -3.91 10.61
C ARG A 56 -27.48 -4.33 9.19
N GLN A 57 -26.30 -4.90 8.95
CA GLN A 57 -25.81 -5.31 7.64
C GLN A 57 -25.39 -6.78 7.67
N LYS A 58 -25.57 -7.50 6.55
CA LYS A 58 -25.12 -8.90 6.36
C LYS A 58 -23.58 -9.04 6.29
N GLY A 59 -22.84 -8.17 6.96
CA GLY A 59 -21.38 -8.16 6.96
C GLY A 59 -20.75 -8.02 5.57
N LEU A 60 -19.59 -8.66 5.41
CA LEU A 60 -18.70 -8.59 4.24
C LEU A 60 -18.94 -9.71 3.21
N GLU A 61 -20.05 -10.44 3.28
CA GLU A 61 -20.30 -11.64 2.44
C GLU A 61 -20.25 -11.36 0.93
N HIS A 62 -20.54 -10.12 0.53
CA HIS A 62 -20.54 -9.65 -0.85
C HIS A 62 -19.15 -9.23 -1.35
N LEU A 63 -18.13 -9.23 -0.49
CA LEU A 63 -16.76 -8.87 -0.80
C LEU A 63 -15.89 -10.13 -0.80
N HIS A 64 -15.25 -10.43 -1.92
CA HIS A 64 -14.29 -11.53 -2.03
C HIS A 64 -12.89 -11.00 -2.34
N PHE A 65 -11.92 -11.52 -1.58
CA PHE A 65 -10.51 -11.23 -1.73
C PHE A 65 -9.83 -12.47 -2.31
N PRO A 66 -9.31 -12.41 -3.55
CA PRO A 66 -8.59 -13.54 -4.14
C PRO A 66 -7.34 -13.86 -3.29
N PRO A 67 -7.19 -15.08 -2.75
CA PRO A 67 -6.08 -15.40 -1.84
C PRO A 67 -4.71 -15.40 -2.52
N GLN A 68 -4.68 -15.51 -3.86
CA GLN A 68 -3.45 -15.49 -4.65
C GLN A 68 -3.10 -14.09 -5.17
N ASP A 69 -4.01 -13.12 -5.04
CA ASP A 69 -3.82 -11.77 -5.59
C ASP A 69 -4.27 -10.70 -4.58
N ASN A 70 -3.30 -9.99 -4.04
CA ASN A 70 -3.54 -8.86 -3.14
C ASN A 70 -3.90 -7.57 -3.90
N LYS A 71 -4.18 -7.63 -5.20
CA LYS A 71 -4.63 -6.51 -6.04
C LYS A 71 -6.09 -6.58 -6.43
N GLY A 72 -6.70 -7.76 -6.33
CA GLY A 72 -8.07 -8.00 -6.72
C GLY A 72 -9.06 -7.74 -5.59
N LEU A 73 -10.19 -7.12 -5.92
CA LEU A 73 -11.38 -7.06 -5.07
C LEU A 73 -12.60 -7.41 -5.90
N VAL A 74 -13.40 -8.35 -5.42
CA VAL A 74 -14.59 -8.80 -6.14
C VAL A 74 -15.83 -8.48 -5.31
N LEU A 75 -16.79 -7.80 -5.93
CA LEU A 75 -18.06 -7.44 -5.33
C LEU A 75 -19.20 -8.25 -5.98
N SER A 76 -19.92 -9.02 -5.17
CA SER A 76 -21.05 -9.85 -5.60
C SER A 76 -22.36 -9.24 -5.10
N ARG A 77 -23.25 -8.85 -6.00
CA ARG A 77 -24.58 -8.33 -5.67
C ARG A 77 -25.66 -9.29 -6.16
N PRO A 78 -26.54 -9.81 -5.29
CA PRO A 78 -27.69 -10.59 -5.73
C PRO A 78 -28.60 -9.71 -6.59
N GLU A 79 -29.00 -10.23 -7.76
CA GLU A 79 -29.90 -9.53 -8.68
C GLU A 79 -31.36 -9.78 -8.25
N ASP A 80 -32.02 -8.75 -7.70
CA ASP A 80 -33.45 -8.84 -7.37
C ASP A 80 -34.26 -8.83 -8.68
N SER A 81 -34.74 -10.01 -9.07
CA SER A 81 -35.58 -10.16 -10.27
C SER A 81 -36.98 -9.59 -10.00
N HIS A 82 -37.20 -8.32 -10.32
CA HIS A 82 -38.52 -7.67 -10.22
C HIS A 82 -39.56 -8.16 -11.25
N VAL A 83 -39.15 -9.03 -12.17
CA VAL A 83 -39.99 -9.62 -13.21
C VAL A 83 -39.80 -11.12 -13.07
N GLY A 84 -40.87 -11.88 -12.83
CA GLY A 84 -40.89 -13.31 -12.47
C GLY A 84 -40.29 -14.32 -13.47
N ARG A 85 -39.11 -14.02 -14.02
CA ARG A 85 -38.21 -14.94 -14.70
C ARG A 85 -37.15 -15.39 -13.69
N GLU A 86 -36.69 -16.62 -13.86
CA GLU A 86 -35.71 -17.30 -13.01
C GLU A 86 -34.54 -16.40 -12.61
N ARG A 87 -34.11 -16.50 -11.35
CA ARG A 87 -32.99 -15.72 -10.79
C ARG A 87 -31.80 -15.84 -11.73
N ARG A 88 -31.46 -14.76 -12.43
CA ARG A 88 -30.12 -14.62 -13.02
C ARG A 88 -29.17 -14.52 -11.84
N GLY A 89 -28.10 -15.32 -11.85
CA GLY A 89 -27.19 -15.43 -10.71
C GLY A 89 -26.58 -14.09 -10.28
N ASP A 90 -25.84 -14.10 -9.17
CA ASP A 90 -25.25 -12.89 -8.59
C ASP A 90 -24.43 -12.09 -9.62
N VAL A 91 -24.66 -10.77 -9.65
CA VAL A 91 -23.89 -9.84 -10.48
C VAL A 91 -22.53 -9.62 -9.82
N ARG A 92 -21.46 -9.91 -10.56
CA ARG A 92 -20.08 -9.81 -10.09
C ARG A 92 -19.37 -8.61 -10.70
N TYR A 93 -18.68 -7.84 -9.87
CA TYR A 93 -17.82 -6.72 -10.26
C TYR A 93 -16.39 -7.00 -9.81
N ASP A 94 -15.47 -7.13 -10.76
CA ASP A 94 -14.05 -7.33 -10.50
C ASP A 94 -13.31 -5.99 -10.58
N PHE A 95 -12.60 -5.64 -9.52
CA PHE A 95 -11.77 -4.44 -9.41
C PHE A 95 -10.31 -4.81 -9.21
N SER A 96 -9.40 -4.03 -9.81
CA SER A 96 -7.96 -4.20 -9.70
C SER A 96 -7.29 -2.92 -9.19
N PHE A 97 -6.40 -3.08 -8.22
CA PHE A 97 -5.70 -2.00 -7.52
C PHE A 97 -4.19 -2.29 -7.46
N ASP A 98 -3.38 -1.33 -6.97
CA ASP A 98 -1.97 -1.61 -6.67
C ASP A 98 -1.81 -2.52 -5.46
N ARG A 99 -2.71 -2.37 -4.48
CA ARG A 99 -2.89 -3.27 -3.33
C ARG A 99 -4.27 -3.09 -2.71
N VAL A 100 -4.85 -4.18 -2.24
CA VAL A 100 -6.12 -4.26 -1.50
C VAL A 100 -5.82 -4.74 -0.08
N PHE A 101 -6.19 -3.92 0.90
CA PHE A 101 -6.06 -4.23 2.31
C PHE A 101 -7.41 -4.74 2.85
N PRO A 102 -7.47 -6.01 3.30
CA PRO A 102 -8.69 -6.56 3.87
C PRO A 102 -9.02 -5.91 5.22
N PRO A 103 -10.22 -6.16 5.77
CA PRO A 103 -10.61 -5.66 7.09
C PRO A 103 -9.64 -6.02 8.22
N SER A 104 -8.93 -7.14 8.10
CA SER A 104 -7.94 -7.59 9.08
C SER A 104 -6.60 -6.83 9.00
N ALA A 105 -6.38 -6.02 7.97
CA ALA A 105 -5.12 -5.31 7.78
C ALA A 105 -4.91 -4.25 8.87
N SER A 106 -3.72 -4.28 9.47
CA SER A 106 -3.34 -3.33 10.52
C SER A 106 -2.92 -1.98 9.94
N GLN A 107 -2.98 -0.94 10.76
CA GLN A 107 -2.46 0.38 10.38
C GLN A 107 -0.96 0.37 10.11
N GLN A 108 -0.22 -0.48 10.82
CA GLN A 108 1.22 -0.65 10.60
C GLN A 108 1.49 -1.21 9.21
N GLU A 109 0.78 -2.27 8.80
CA GLU A 109 0.95 -2.87 7.47
C GLU A 109 0.65 -1.84 6.36
N ILE A 110 -0.44 -1.08 6.52
CA ILE A 110 -0.79 -0.02 5.57
C ILE A 110 0.30 1.06 5.53
N PHE A 111 0.81 1.47 6.69
CA PHE A 111 1.87 2.47 6.77
C PHE A 111 3.16 1.98 6.12
N GLU A 112 3.57 0.73 6.32
CA GLU A 112 4.79 0.18 5.70
C GLU A 112 4.76 0.24 4.17
N GLU A 113 3.59 0.02 3.54
CA GLU A 113 3.43 0.14 2.09
C GLU A 113 3.49 1.61 1.60
N ILE A 114 2.99 2.55 2.41
CA ILE A 114 2.91 3.98 2.08
C ILE A 114 4.19 4.73 2.48
N ALA A 115 4.93 4.27 3.49
CA ALA A 115 6.08 4.94 4.08
C ALA A 115 7.15 5.27 3.05
N LEU A 116 7.28 4.44 2.01
CA LEU A 116 8.24 4.69 0.93
C LEU A 116 7.95 5.96 0.13
N LEU A 117 6.71 6.48 0.12
CA LEU A 117 6.38 7.77 -0.50
C LEU A 117 6.84 8.97 0.33
N VAL A 118 7.07 8.78 1.62
CA VAL A 118 7.52 9.82 2.53
C VAL A 118 9.04 9.74 2.63
N GLN A 119 9.74 10.57 1.86
CA GLN A 119 11.18 10.72 2.01
C GLN A 119 11.47 11.70 3.15
N VAL A 120 12.23 11.25 4.16
CA VAL A 120 12.89 12.08 5.17
C VAL A 120 14.40 12.05 4.96
#